data_AF-A0A1H7Q190-F1
#
_entry.id   AF-A0A1H7Q190-F1
#
_cell.length_a   1.000
_cell.length_b   1.000
_cell.length_c   1.000
_cell.angle_alpha   90.00
_cell.angle_beta   90.00
_cell.angle_gamma   90.00
#
_symmetry.space_group_name_H-M   'P 1'
#
loop_
_entity.id
_entity.type
_entity.pdbx_description
1 polymer ?
#
loop_
_entity_poly.entity_id
_entity_poly.type
_entity_poly.pdbx_seq_one_letter_code
_entity_poly.pdbx_strand_id
1 'polypeptide(L)'
;IREFREIFDKGYQALLYSFIDKYSTCAIKLIRKFSESMKNDLEAIENAVSSPLSNGFVEGTNNKVKMVKRTMYGRCGCKLLAAKLMVKV
;
A
#
# COMPACT_ATOMS: atom_id res chain seq x y z
N ILE A 1 -12.12 7.95 2.42
CA ILE A 1 -11.78 6.66 1.76
C ILE A 1 -12.25 6.64 0.31
N ARG A 2 -13.54 6.91 0.00
CA ARG A 2 -14.03 6.95 -1.40
C ARG A 2 -13.25 7.95 -2.28
N GLU A 3 -13.10 9.19 -1.81
CA GLU A 3 -12.35 10.24 -2.52
C GLU A 3 -10.90 9.83 -2.84
N PHE A 4 -10.22 9.16 -1.90
CA PHE A 4 -8.87 8.66 -2.12
C PHE A 4 -8.82 7.55 -3.18
N ARG A 5 -9.82 6.66 -3.20
CA ARG A 5 -9.92 5.61 -4.20
C ARG A 5 -10.13 6.19 -5.60
N GLU A 6 -10.95 7.24 -5.73
CA GLU A 6 -11.19 7.89 -7.02
C GLU A 6 -9.91 8.41 -7.70
N ILE A 7 -8.88 8.77 -6.92
CA ILE A 7 -7.57 9.19 -7.46
C ILE A 7 -6.97 8.06 -8.30
N PHE A 8 -6.99 6.83 -7.79
CA PHE A 8 -6.46 5.66 -8.46
C PHE A 8 -7.40 5.10 -9.52
N ASP A 9 -8.72 5.20 -9.32
CA ASP A 9 -9.70 4.74 -10.32
C ASP A 9 -9.67 5.62 -11.59
N LYS A 10 -9.46 6.94 -11.43
CA LYS A 10 -9.39 7.91 -12.54
C LYS A 10 -7.98 8.09 -13.09
N GLY A 11 -6.94 7.83 -12.29
CA GLY A 11 -5.54 7.99 -12.67
C GLY A 11 -5.09 9.44 -12.87
N TYR A 12 -5.86 10.41 -12.35
CA TYR A 12 -5.56 11.84 -12.53
C TYR A 12 -4.74 12.40 -11.37
N GLN A 13 -3.51 12.80 -11.66
CA GLN A 13 -2.61 13.43 -10.67
C GLN A 13 -3.18 14.73 -10.07
N ALA A 14 -4.01 15.47 -10.82
CA ALA A 14 -4.69 16.67 -10.30
C ALA A 14 -5.56 16.38 -9.05
N LEU A 15 -6.18 15.19 -8.99
CA LEU A 15 -6.98 14.76 -7.84
C LEU A 15 -6.09 14.44 -6.63
N LEU A 16 -4.88 13.93 -6.87
CA LEU A 16 -3.89 13.68 -5.82
C LEU A 16 -3.46 14.98 -5.13
N TYR A 17 -3.08 16.00 -5.90
CA TYR A 17 -2.69 17.29 -5.32
C TYR A 17 -3.84 17.96 -4.57
N SER A 18 -5.05 17.95 -5.17
CA SER A 18 -6.26 18.49 -4.53
C SER A 18 -6.56 17.79 -3.20
N PHE A 19 -6.37 16.47 -3.14
CA PHE A 19 -6.53 15.68 -1.92
C PHE A 19 -5.50 16.07 -0.86
N ILE A 20 -4.22 16.15 -1.24
CA ILE A 20 -3.12 16.49 -0.32
C ILE A 20 -3.34 17.88 0.28
N ASP A 21 -3.67 18.88 -0.52
CA ASP A 21 -3.85 20.25 -0.04
C ASP A 21 -5.08 20.37 0.86
N LYS A 22 -6.20 19.77 0.46
CA LYS A 22 -7.43 19.75 1.27
C LYS A 22 -7.20 19.14 2.65
N TYR A 23 -6.45 18.05 2.74
CA TYR A 23 -6.26 17.33 4.01
C TYR A 23 -5.03 17.76 4.80
N SER A 24 -4.13 18.56 4.22
CA SER A 24 -2.99 19.18 4.92
C SER A 24 -3.43 20.17 6.02
N THR A 25 -4.62 20.76 5.91
CA THR A 25 -5.16 21.69 6.92
C THR A 25 -6.20 21.03 7.84
N CYS A 26 -6.42 19.73 7.70
CA CYS A 26 -7.45 19.01 8.46
C CYS A 26 -7.20 19.10 9.97
N ALA A 27 -8.26 19.35 10.75
CA ALA A 27 -8.20 19.40 12.21
C ALA A 27 -7.71 18.07 12.84
N ILE A 28 -7.95 16.95 12.16
CA ILE A 28 -7.53 15.62 12.61
C ILE A 28 -6.04 15.44 12.31
N LYS A 29 -5.22 15.46 13.36
CA LYS A 29 -3.74 15.34 13.28
C LYS A 29 -3.26 14.13 12.48
N LEU A 30 -3.92 12.98 12.60
CA LEU A 30 -3.59 11.76 11.87
C LEU A 30 -3.75 11.93 10.35
N ILE A 31 -4.85 12.54 9.92
CA ILE A 31 -5.15 12.77 8.50
C ILE A 31 -4.22 13.83 7.91
N ARG A 32 -3.94 14.89 8.69
CA ARG A 32 -2.95 15.90 8.33
C ARG A 32 -1.57 15.28 8.11
N LYS A 33 -1.06 14.54 9.10
CA LYS A 33 0.23 13.85 9.00
C LYS A 33 0.30 12.89 7.82
N PHE A 34 -0.79 12.16 7.57
CA PHE A 34 -0.86 11.29 6.40
C PHE A 34 -0.69 12.08 5.10
N SER A 35 -1.44 13.17 4.95
CA SER A 35 -1.37 14.03 3.75
C SER A 35 -0.02 14.73 3.59
N GLU A 36 0.59 15.15 4.69
CA GLU A 36 1.95 15.70 4.71
C GLU A 36 2.99 14.64 4.32
N SER A 37 2.87 13.41 4.84
CA SER A 37 3.80 12.32 4.49
C SER A 37 3.74 11.96 3.00
N MET A 38 2.58 12.08 2.35
CA MET A 38 2.46 11.87 0.92
C MET A 38 3.30 12.85 0.09
N LYS A 39 3.63 14.04 0.62
CA LYS A 39 4.53 14.99 -0.06
C LYS A 39 5.98 14.49 -0.09
N ASN A 40 6.40 13.67 0.88
CA ASN A 40 7.75 13.11 0.92
C ASN A 40 7.93 11.99 -0.11
N ASP A 41 6.87 11.22 -0.37
CA ASP A 41 6.88 10.09 -1.31
C ASP A 41 6.16 10.43 -2.64
N LEU A 42 6.08 11.71 -2.98
CA LEU A 42 5.21 12.23 -4.04
C LEU A 42 5.47 11.56 -5.40
N GLU A 43 6.73 11.42 -5.80
CA GLU A 43 7.13 10.79 -7.06
C GLU A 43 6.64 9.32 -7.13
N ALA A 44 6.78 8.57 -6.05
CA ALA A 44 6.33 7.18 -5.99
C ALA A 44 4.80 7.08 -6.10
N ILE A 45 4.08 8.00 -5.46
CA ILE A 45 2.60 8.03 -5.47
C ILE A 45 2.09 8.48 -6.84
N GLU A 46 2.70 9.48 -7.46
CA GLU A 46 2.38 9.91 -8.82
C GLU A 46 2.54 8.79 -9.83
N ASN A 47 3.64 8.04 -9.75
CA ASN A 47 3.87 6.87 -10.56
C ASN A 47 2.83 5.78 -10.29
N ALA A 48 2.45 5.56 -9.03
CA ALA A 48 1.42 4.59 -8.67
C ALA A 48 0.02 4.98 -9.18
N VAL A 49 -0.30 6.27 -9.25
CA VAL A 49 -1.57 6.79 -9.79
C VAL A 49 -1.62 6.69 -11.31
N SER A 50 -0.51 7.00 -12.00
CA SER A 50 -0.45 6.99 -13.47
C SER A 50 -0.21 5.60 -14.07
N SER A 51 0.29 4.65 -13.28
CA SER A 51 0.61 3.31 -13.76
C SER A 51 -0.64 2.44 -13.94
N PRO A 52 -0.75 1.70 -15.07
CA PRO A 52 -1.80 0.70 -15.24
C PRO A 52 -1.52 -0.59 -14.44
N LEU A 53 -0.33 -0.71 -13.82
CA LEU A 53 0.09 -1.92 -13.14
C LEU A 53 -0.48 -1.97 -11.71
N SER A 54 -1.09 -3.10 -11.38
CA SER A 54 -1.55 -3.36 -10.02
C SER A 54 -0.44 -4.00 -9.18
N ASN A 55 -0.22 -3.47 -7.97
CA ASN A 55 0.62 -4.13 -6.96
C ASN A 55 -0.07 -5.37 -6.33
N GLY A 56 -1.27 -5.75 -6.78
CA GLY A 56 -2.07 -6.83 -6.20
C GLY A 56 -1.39 -8.20 -6.20
N PHE A 57 -0.61 -8.52 -7.24
CA PHE A 57 0.14 -9.79 -7.29
C PHE A 57 1.24 -9.85 -6.21
N VAL A 58 1.97 -8.75 -6.06
CA VAL A 58 3.04 -8.63 -5.06
C VAL A 58 2.44 -8.66 -3.65
N GLU A 59 1.34 -7.92 -3.42
CA GLU A 59 0.63 -7.93 -2.14
C GLU A 59 0.02 -9.29 -1.81
N GLY A 60 -0.49 -10.01 -2.82
CA GLY A 60 -0.96 -11.39 -2.67
C GLY A 60 0.16 -12.32 -2.20
N THR A 61 1.35 -12.20 -2.80
CA THR A 61 2.55 -12.95 -2.39
C THR A 61 2.97 -12.59 -0.97
N ASN A 62 3.03 -11.30 -0.64
CA ASN A 62 3.33 -10.82 0.71
C ASN A 62 2.34 -11.37 1.75
N ASN A 63 1.05 -11.38 1.42
CA ASN A 63 0.01 -11.92 2.29
C ASN A 63 0.15 -13.43 2.49
N LYS A 64 0.46 -14.19 1.44
CA LYS A 64 0.74 -15.63 1.55
C LYS A 64 1.92 -15.89 2.49
N VAL A 65 3.03 -15.16 2.31
CA VAL A 65 4.22 -15.27 3.18
C VAL A 65 3.88 -14.93 4.63
N LYS A 66 3.20 -13.81 4.88
CA LYS A 66 2.80 -13.38 6.22
C LYS A 66 1.84 -14.40 6.86
N MET A 67 0.91 -14.98 6.10
CA MET A 67 -0.02 -16.01 6.58
C MET A 67 0.73 -17.27 7.01
N VAL A 68 1.60 -17.82 6.15
CA VAL A 68 2.39 -19.01 6.49
C VAL A 68 3.25 -18.76 7.75
N LYS A 69 3.90 -17.60 7.85
CA LYS A 69 4.67 -17.23 9.05
C LYS A 69 3.81 -17.18 10.32
N ARG A 70 2.57 -16.68 10.23
CA ARG A 70 1.60 -16.65 11.35
C ARG A 70 1.14 -18.03 11.79
N THR A 71 0.91 -18.96 10.85
CA THR A 71 0.57 -20.36 11.22
C THR A 71 1.65 -21.04 12.06
N MET A 72 2.89 -20.58 11.94
CA MET A 72 4.05 -21.09 12.68
C MET A 72 4.39 -20.21 13.89
N TYR A 73 3.55 -19.24 14.26
CA TYR A 73 3.77 -18.28 15.33
C TYR A 73 5.14 -17.58 15.25
N GLY A 74 5.62 -17.33 14.03
CA GLY A 74 6.93 -16.70 13.81
C GLY A 74 8.15 -17.59 14.08
N ARG A 75 7.95 -18.87 14.42
CA ARG A 75 9.03 -19.83 14.75
C ARG A 75 9.74 -20.44 13.52
N CYS A 76 9.44 -19.96 12.32
CA CYS A 76 10.11 -20.43 11.10
C CYS A 76 11.29 -19.53 10.73
N GLY A 77 12.49 -20.12 10.66
CA GLY A 77 13.61 -19.52 9.94
C GLY A 77 13.38 -19.52 8.43
N CYS A 78 14.20 -18.78 7.66
CA CYS A 78 14.00 -18.60 6.21
C CYS A 78 13.87 -19.92 5.44
N LYS A 79 14.70 -20.93 5.77
CA LYS A 79 14.66 -22.25 5.12
C LYS A 79 13.31 -22.96 5.30
N LEU A 80 12.79 -22.98 6.53
CA LEU A 80 11.51 -23.63 6.84
C LEU A 80 10.33 -22.85 6.25
N LEU A 81 10.39 -21.52 6.25
CA LEU A 81 9.40 -20.67 5.62
C LEU A 81 9.33 -20.92 4.11
N ALA A 82 10.48 -20.98 3.43
CA ALA A 82 10.57 -21.28 2.01
C ALA A 82 10.00 -22.66 1.69
N ALA A 83 10.40 -23.70 2.44
CA ALA A 83 9.87 -25.05 2.27
C ALA A 83 8.34 -25.07 2.39
N LYS A 84 7.77 -24.41 3.40
CA LYS A 84 6.32 -24.37 3.64
C LYS A 84 5.55 -23.53 2.61
N LEU A 85 6.20 -22.59 1.93
CA LEU A 85 5.62 -21.84 0.81
C LEU A 85 5.57 -22.66 -0.49
N MET A 86 6.50 -23.60 -0.66
CA MET A 86 6.61 -24.49 -1.82
C MET A 86 5.70 -25.73 -1.71
N VAL A 87 5.30 -26.11 -0.50
CA VAL A 87 4.25 -27.12 -0.30
C VAL A 87 2.96 -26.58 -0.91
N LYS A 88 2.50 -27.22 -2.00
CA LYS A 88 1.15 -27.00 -2.53
C LYS A 88 0.17 -27.59 -1.52
N VAL A 89 -0.66 -26.73 -0.94
CA VAL A 89 -1.92 -27.14 -0.31
C VAL A 89 -2.92 -27.39 -1.42
#